data_AF-A0A847CCM9-F1
#
_entry.id   AF-A0A847CCM9-F1
#
_cell.length_a   1.000
_cell.length_b   1.000
_cell.length_c   1.000
_cell.angle_alpha   90.00
_cell.angle_beta   90.00
_cell.angle_gamma   90.00
#
_symmetry.space_group_name_H-M   'P 1'
#
loop_
_entity.id
_entity.type
_entity.pdbx_description
1 polymer ?
#
loop_
_entity_poly.entity_id
_entity_poly.type
_entity_poly.pdbx_seq_one_letter_code
_entity_poly.pdbx_strand_id
1 'polypeptide(L)' 'ILGCSLSETAVIGDQLFTDMAYARGNKMTALMVKPLGGEKLLQVKIKRVLEAPFMPFVRKKRFKYE' A
#
# COMPACT_ATOMS: atom_id res chain seq x y z
N ILE A 1 18.02 -3.03 3.95
CA ILE A 1 17.39 -2.39 5.13
C ILE A 1 17.82 -3.16 6.36
N LEU A 2 18.38 -2.54 7.40
CA LEU A 2 18.77 -3.24 8.65
C LEU A 2 19.51 -4.57 8.42
N GLY A 3 20.42 -4.62 7.44
CA GLY A 3 21.15 -5.84 7.06
C GLY A 3 20.42 -6.83 6.12
N CYS A 4 19.11 -6.68 5.89
CA CYS A 4 18.34 -7.50 4.94
C CYS A 4 18.43 -6.96 3.50
N SER A 5 18.37 -7.89 2.54
CA SER A 5 18.22 -7.57 1.11
C SER A 5 16.79 -7.10 0.79
N LEU A 6 16.62 -6.48 -0.37
CA LEU A 6 15.32 -6.02 -0.87
C LEU A 6 14.35 -7.17 -1.12
N SER A 7 14.86 -8.34 -1.52
CA SER A 7 14.08 -9.58 -1.71
C SER A 7 13.60 -10.20 -0.42
N GLU A 8 14.29 -9.96 0.69
CA GLU A 8 13.92 -10.44 2.03
C GLU A 8 13.03 -9.43 2.77
N THR A 9 12.78 -8.27 2.18
CA THR A 9 12.02 -7.19 2.82
C THR A 9 10.64 -7.04 2.17
N ALA A 10 9.62 -6.94 3.01
CA ALA A 10 8.26 -6.60 2.60
C ALA A 10 7.78 -5.33 3.31
N VAL A 11 7.00 -4.52 2.60
CA VAL A 11 6.34 -3.32 3.12
C VAL A 11 4.84 -3.59 3.16
N ILE A 12 4.22 -3.39 4.32
CA ILE A 12 2.79 -3.56 4.57
C ILE A 12 2.20 -2.19 4.88
N GLY A 13 1.14 -1.80 4.18
CA GLY A 13 0.55 -0.48 4.36
C GLY A 13 -0.79 -0.29 3.65
N ASP A 14 -1.50 0.80 3.94
CA ASP A 14 -2.83 1.09 3.42
C ASP A 14 -2.87 2.21 2.37
N GLN A 15 -1.77 2.96 2.23
CA GLN A 15 -1.68 4.09 1.32
C GLN A 15 -0.95 3.72 0.03
N LEU A 16 -1.53 4.11 -1.10
CA LEU A 16 -0.94 3.83 -2.40
C LEU A 16 0.27 4.73 -2.69
N PHE A 17 0.17 6.03 -2.38
CA PHE A 17 1.21 6.99 -2.74
C PHE A 17 2.41 7.01 -1.79
N THR A 18 2.32 6.34 -0.64
CA THR A 18 3.46 6.18 0.28
C THR A 18 3.96 4.74 0.21
N ASP A 19 3.28 3.82 0.86
CA ASP A 19 3.82 2.51 1.20
C ASP A 19 4.04 1.69 -0.07
N MET A 20 3.05 1.69 -0.97
CA MET A 20 3.12 0.93 -2.22
C MET A 20 4.08 1.57 -3.23
N ALA A 21 4.14 2.90 -3.29
CA ALA A 21 5.08 3.61 -4.15
C ALA A 21 6.53 3.39 -3.69
N TYR A 22 6.80 3.49 -2.40
CA TYR A 22 8.10 3.24 -1.80
C TYR A 22 8.56 1.80 -2.05
N ALA A 23 7.70 0.82 -1.76
CA ALA A 23 8.03 -0.59 -1.94
C ALA A 23 8.32 -0.92 -3.41
N ARG A 24 7.47 -0.47 -4.34
CA ARG A 24 7.66 -0.70 -5.78
C ARG A 24 8.90 0.00 -6.32
N GLY A 25 9.15 1.25 -5.92
CA GLY A 25 10.33 2.00 -6.33
C GLY A 25 11.64 1.32 -5.92
N ASN A 26 11.63 0.63 -4.79
CA ASN A 26 12.80 -0.11 -4.28
C ASN A 26 12.74 -1.62 -4.56
N LYS A 27 11.85 -2.10 -5.44
CA LYS A 27 11.70 -3.52 -5.80
C LYS A 27 11.50 -4.46 -4.60
N MET A 28 10.89 -3.97 -3.53
CA MET A 28 10.51 -4.74 -2.35
C MET A 28 9.14 -5.39 -2.56
N THR A 29 8.85 -6.42 -1.78
CA THR A 29 7.49 -7.00 -1.75
C THR A 29 6.52 -5.99 -1.14
N ALA A 30 5.45 -5.65 -1.86
CA ALA A 30 4.47 -4.65 -1.44
C ALA A 30 3.12 -5.30 -1.12
N LEU A 31 2.65 -5.18 0.13
CA LEU A 31 1.40 -5.76 0.61
C LEU A 31 0.43 -4.64 1.02
N MET A 32 -0.58 -4.41 0.19
CA MET A 32 -1.60 -3.40 0.45
C MET A 32 -2.72 -3.98 1.32
N VAL A 33 -3.03 -3.31 2.43
CA VAL A 33 -4.10 -3.71 3.35
C VAL A 33 -5.21 -2.66 3.39
N LYS A 34 -6.43 -3.08 3.73
CA LYS A 34 -7.53 -2.16 4.03
C LYS A 34 -7.72 -2.10 5.55
N PRO A 35 -7.60 -0.93 6.19
CA PRO A 35 -7.84 -0.82 7.62
C PRO A 35 -9.31 -1.08 7.94
N LEU A 36 -9.56 -1.72 9.08
CA LEU A 36 -10.91 -2.02 9.57
C LEU A 36 -11.60 -0.79 10.18
N GLY A 37 -10.83 0.17 10.69
CA GLY A 37 -11.33 1.42 11.25
C GLY A 37 -11.52 2.54 10.22
N GLY A 38 -12.31 3.54 10.60
CA GLY A 38 -12.52 4.75 9.78
C GLY A 38 -11.31 5.70 9.78
N GLU A 39 -11.20 6.48 8.71
CA GLU A 39 -10.15 7.51 8.56
C GLU A 39 -10.49 8.74 9.42
N LYS A 40 -9.64 9.04 10.40
CA LYS A 40 -9.86 10.17 11.32
C LYS A 40 -9.31 11.50 10.80
N LEU A 41 -8.24 11.47 10.00
CA LEU A 41 -7.56 12.68 9.50
C LEU A 41 -8.05 13.05 8.10
N LEU A 42 -8.36 14.34 7.88
CA LEU A 42 -8.81 14.85 6.59
C LEU A 42 -7.78 14.63 5.47
N GLN A 43 -6.49 14.77 5.78
CA GLN A 43 -5.40 14.53 4.82
C GLN A 43 -5.43 13.08 4.28
N VAL A 44 -5.79 12.10 5.11
CA VAL A 44 -5.88 10.70 4.68
C VAL A 44 -7.07 10.51 3.74
N LYS A 45 -8.22 11.13 4.05
CA LYS A 45 -9.42 11.11 3.19
C LYS A 45 -9.13 11.68 1.80
N ILE A 46 -8.52 12.86 1.75
CA ILE A 46 -8.16 13.53 0.48
C ILE A 46 -7.24 12.64 -0.34
N LYS A 47 -6.18 12.08 0.29
CA LYS A 47 -5.26 11.17 -0.38
C LYS A 47 -5.98 9.95 -0.95
N ARG A 48 -6.88 9.29 -0.20
CA ARG A 48 -7.63 8.13 -0.71
C ARG A 48 -8.50 8.45 -1.92
N VAL A 49 -9.12 9.64 -1.95
CA VAL A 49 -9.87 10.10 -3.14
C VAL A 49 -8.95 10.24 -4.36
N LEU A 50 -7.76 10.82 -4.16
CA LEU A 50 -6.76 10.95 -5.22
C LEU A 50 -6.17 9.60 -5.65
N GLU A 51 -6.10 8.62 -4.75
CA GLU A 51 -5.61 7.26 -5.03
C GLU A 51 -6.63 6.39 -5.78
N ALA A 52 -7.93 6.65 -5.62
CA ALA A 52 -9.00 5.83 -6.18
C ALA A 52 -8.90 5.57 -7.70
N PRO A 53 -8.56 6.56 -8.55
CA PRO A 53 -8.36 6.35 -9.98
C PRO A 53 -7.17 5.43 -10.31
N PHE A 54 -6.16 5.37 -9.45
CA PHE A 54 -4.93 4.60 -9.68
C PHE A 54 -5.04 3.16 -9.15
N MET A 55 -5.93 2.91 -8.19
CA MET A 55 -6.13 1.60 -7.55
C MET A 55 -6.30 0.42 -8.53
N PRO A 56 -7.00 0.55 -9.69
CA PRO A 56 -7.15 -0.54 -10.66
C PRO A 56 -5.81 -1.01 -11.27
N PHE A 57 -4.85 -0.09 -11.47
CA PHE A 57 -3.55 -0.43 -12.04
C PHE A 57 -2.65 -1.22 -11.07
N VAL A 58 -3.00 -1.23 -9.78
CA VAL A 58 -2.16 -1.75 -8.71
C VAL A 58 -2.70 -3.07 -8.14
N ARG A 59 -4.00 -3.33 -8.29
CA ARG A 59 -4.65 -4.58 -7.85
C ARG A 59 -4.44 -5.71 -8.85
N LYS A 60 -3.37 -6.49 -8.68
CA LYS A 60 -3.17 -7.74 -9.44
C LYS A 60 -3.80 -8.99 -8.81
N LYS A 61 -3.99 -9.05 -7.48
CA LYS A 61 -4.68 -10.16 -6.80
C LYS A 61 -5.34 -9.65 -5.52
N ARG A 62 -6.63 -9.95 -5.32
CA ARG A 62 -7.35 -9.68 -4.07
C ARG A 62 -7.46 -11.01 -3.34
N PHE A 63 -6.83 -11.16 -2.19
CA PHE A 63 -7.20 -12.24 -1.28
C PHE A 63 -8.57 -11.87 -0.72
N LYS A 64 -9.60 -12.63 -1.11
CA LYS A 64 -10.90 -12.59 -0.45
C LYS A 64 -10.72 -13.33 0.87
N TYR A 65 -10.95 -12.66 1.98
CA TYR A 65 -11.21 -13.36 3.24
C TYR A 65 -12.68 -13.80 3.12
N GLU A 66 -12.90 -15.10 2.90
CA GLU A 66 -14.20 -15.76 3.07
C GLU A 66 -14.50 -15.94 4.55
#